data_AF-A0A7S2YDE8-F1
#
_entry.id   AF-A0A7S2YDE8-F1
#
_cell.length_a   1.000
_cell.length_b   1.000
_cell.length_c   1.000
_cell.angle_alpha   90.00
_cell.angle_beta   90.00
_cell.angle_gamma   90.00
#
_symmetry.space_group_name_H-M   'P 1'
#
loop_
_entity.id
_entity.type
_entity.pdbx_description
1 polymer ?
#
loop_
_entity_poly.entity_id
_entity_poly.type
_entity_poly.pdbx_seq_one_letter_code
_entity_poly.pdbx_strand_id
1 'polypeptide(L)'
;MKFNKMFVMLPVMFLARKIDAEDPFIVYWLRIAYAVIQLACVLVVAYTYIQCTTLAGMTNVVYVPPPPQPFADPNAKKKYTETAFGAHVVSQARSLLGSTLFGIALTVGLHYYKGMITGVAIQTIMAPFNLIENPIVNALLFGNGIREEDKIFEEKTANELTADDEVVDDKGNPVVRNLTNTSNNASAGSDSGNDFESILLDTWDAGVKADLSNLMEAITKKNCNFQTKEDHWTPIMILSGLCVSGSASAIRQVKELGGNPAIVDKEGWNALHWSAFHGNADAARELRKETKLLAVKDKEGHTPIETARKEGNDQVAQIFEEALGESKKSK
;
A
#
# COMPACT_ATOMS: atom_id res chain seq x y z
N MET A 1 5.70 -27.85 10.20
CA MET A 1 7.14 -27.93 10.52
C MET A 1 7.87 -27.30 9.34
N LYS A 2 8.49 -26.10 9.47
CA LYS A 2 9.25 -25.49 8.36
C LYS A 2 10.44 -26.41 8.06
N PHE A 3 10.58 -26.87 6.81
CA PHE A 3 11.67 -27.73 6.38
C PHE A 3 13.00 -26.99 6.55
N ASN A 4 13.97 -27.58 7.27
CA ASN A 4 15.27 -26.95 7.44
C ASN A 4 16.19 -27.34 6.28
N LYS A 5 16.47 -26.37 5.42
CA LYS A 5 17.37 -26.47 4.25
C LYS A 5 18.74 -27.05 4.55
N MET A 6 19.23 -26.95 5.79
CA MET A 6 20.50 -27.54 6.21
C MET A 6 20.53 -29.07 6.05
N PHE A 7 19.39 -29.75 6.14
CA PHE A 7 19.32 -31.20 5.94
C PHE A 7 19.58 -31.63 4.50
N VAL A 8 19.39 -30.75 3.51
CA VAL A 8 19.69 -31.00 2.09
C VAL A 8 21.06 -30.43 1.73
N MET A 9 21.36 -29.22 2.21
CA MET A 9 22.58 -28.52 1.86
C MET A 9 23.84 -29.27 2.29
N LEU A 10 23.86 -29.86 3.49
CA LEU A 10 25.05 -30.56 4.00
C LEU A 10 25.37 -31.85 3.19
N PRO A 11 24.40 -32.76 2.93
CA PRO A 11 24.64 -33.88 2.02
C PRO A 11 25.04 -33.45 0.61
N VAL A 12 24.38 -32.43 0.04
CA VAL A 12 24.69 -31.93 -1.32
C VAL A 12 26.11 -31.40 -1.38
N MET A 13 26.54 -30.60 -0.39
CA MET A 13 27.90 -30.06 -0.35
C MET A 13 28.95 -31.18 -0.17
N PHE A 14 28.66 -32.19 0.65
CA PHE A 14 29.54 -33.34 0.82
C PHE A 14 29.69 -34.17 -0.45
N LEU A 15 28.57 -34.47 -1.12
CA LEU A 15 28.56 -35.22 -2.38
C LEU A 15 29.22 -34.44 -3.51
N ALA A 16 28.97 -33.12 -3.60
CA ALA A 16 29.56 -32.28 -4.63
C ALA A 16 31.09 -32.21 -4.57
N ARG A 17 31.69 -32.35 -3.37
CA ARG A 17 33.15 -32.45 -3.19
C ARG A 17 33.74 -33.79 -3.60
N LYS A 18 32.91 -34.84 -3.69
CA LYS A 18 33.32 -36.18 -4.14
C LYS A 18 33.20 -36.37 -5.65
N ILE A 19 32.68 -35.38 -6.36
CA ILE A 19 32.61 -35.40 -7.83
C ILE A 19 34.03 -35.31 -8.37
N ASP A 20 34.38 -36.25 -9.25
CA ASP A 20 35.61 -36.17 -10.01
C ASP A 20 35.50 -35.03 -11.01
N ALA A 21 36.22 -33.94 -10.72
CA ALA A 21 36.23 -32.73 -11.51
C ALA A 21 37.22 -32.80 -12.70
N GLU A 22 38.03 -33.86 -12.77
CA GLU A 22 39.02 -34.05 -13.83
C GLU A 22 38.47 -34.92 -14.97
N ASP A 23 37.48 -35.78 -14.70
CA ASP A 23 36.81 -36.59 -15.73
C ASP A 23 35.97 -35.72 -16.70
N PRO A 24 36.38 -35.59 -17.98
CA PRO A 24 35.67 -34.78 -18.96
C PRO A 24 34.22 -35.22 -19.22
N PHE A 25 33.92 -36.52 -19.04
CA PHE A 25 32.58 -37.06 -19.24
C PHE A 25 31.63 -36.58 -18.13
N ILE A 26 32.07 -36.66 -16.87
CA ILE A 26 31.31 -36.18 -15.70
C ILE A 26 31.06 -34.68 -15.82
N VAL A 27 32.11 -33.92 -16.16
CA VAL A 27 32.01 -32.47 -16.33
C VAL A 27 31.01 -32.09 -17.43
N TYR A 28 31.03 -32.78 -18.56
CA TYR A 28 30.13 -32.52 -19.68
C TYR A 28 28.66 -32.71 -19.30
N TRP A 29 28.32 -33.86 -18.72
CA TRP A 29 26.93 -34.14 -18.31
C TRP A 29 26.45 -33.23 -17.19
N LEU A 30 27.33 -32.85 -16.26
CA LEU A 30 26.99 -31.91 -15.21
C LEU A 30 26.62 -30.53 -15.77
N ARG A 31 27.32 -30.05 -16.81
CA ARG A 31 27.00 -28.79 -17.49
C ARG A 31 25.63 -28.85 -18.17
N ILE A 32 25.30 -29.97 -18.81
CA ILE A 32 23.97 -30.18 -19.42
C ILE A 32 22.89 -30.17 -18.35
N ALA A 33 23.06 -30.95 -17.27
CA ALA A 33 22.12 -31.01 -16.17
C ALA A 33 21.90 -29.62 -15.54
N TYR A 34 22.99 -28.90 -15.31
CA TYR A 34 22.93 -27.52 -14.82
C TYR A 34 22.16 -26.62 -15.79
N ALA A 35 22.47 -26.63 -17.08
CA ALA A 35 21.81 -25.78 -18.07
C ALA A 35 20.30 -26.04 -18.16
N VAL A 36 19.89 -27.32 -18.15
CA VAL A 36 18.47 -27.71 -18.17
C VAL A 36 17.76 -27.21 -16.92
N ILE A 37 18.36 -27.40 -15.74
CA ILE A 37 17.76 -26.97 -14.48
C ILE A 37 17.70 -25.44 -14.39
N GLN A 38 18.75 -24.73 -14.79
CA GLN A 38 18.72 -23.27 -14.78
C GLN A 38 17.69 -22.70 -15.76
N LEU A 39 17.51 -23.33 -16.93
CA LEU A 39 16.45 -22.95 -17.86
C LEU A 39 15.06 -23.11 -17.20
N ALA A 40 14.80 -24.24 -16.55
CA ALA A 40 13.56 -24.45 -15.82
C ALA A 40 13.33 -23.40 -14.72
N CYS A 41 14.37 -23.10 -13.93
CA CYS A 41 14.32 -22.06 -12.91
C CYS A 41 14.01 -20.68 -13.51
N VAL A 42 14.66 -20.30 -14.61
CA VAL A 42 14.42 -19.02 -15.30
C VAL A 42 12.99 -18.93 -15.82
N LEU A 43 12.43 -20.01 -16.36
CA LEU A 43 11.03 -20.04 -16.81
C LEU A 43 10.05 -19.85 -15.66
N VAL A 44 10.29 -20.48 -14.51
CA VAL A 44 9.47 -20.28 -13.30
C VAL A 44 9.58 -18.85 -12.78
N VAL A 45 10.78 -18.26 -12.78
CA VAL A 45 11.00 -16.86 -12.39
C VAL A 45 10.32 -15.90 -13.36
N ALA A 46 10.38 -16.17 -14.67
CA ALA A 46 9.70 -15.35 -15.67
C ALA A 46 8.18 -15.42 -15.52
N TYR A 47 7.61 -16.61 -15.32
CA TYR A 47 6.20 -16.78 -14.99
C TYR A 47 5.80 -16.01 -13.73
N THR A 48 6.60 -16.14 -12.66
CA THR A 48 6.40 -15.43 -11.40
C THR A 48 6.39 -13.91 -11.61
N TYR A 49 7.37 -13.40 -12.36
CA TYR A 49 7.46 -11.97 -12.67
C TYR A 49 6.23 -11.46 -13.41
N ILE A 50 5.77 -12.20 -14.43
CA ILE A 50 4.58 -11.84 -15.21
C ILE A 50 3.33 -11.83 -14.33
N GLN A 51 3.15 -12.83 -13.46
CA GLN A 51 2.00 -12.86 -12.55
C GLN A 51 2.05 -11.69 -11.56
N CYS A 52 3.22 -11.38 -10.99
CA CYS A 52 3.39 -10.26 -10.08
C CYS A 52 3.08 -8.90 -10.74
N THR A 53 3.42 -8.68 -12.01
CA THR A 53 3.13 -7.41 -12.69
C THR A 53 1.64 -7.19 -12.92
N THR A 54 0.81 -8.24 -12.96
CA THR A 54 -0.66 -8.09 -13.00
C THR A 54 -1.22 -7.48 -11.71
N LEU A 55 -0.47 -7.60 -10.60
CA LEU A 55 -0.85 -7.09 -9.27
C LEU A 55 -0.30 -5.68 -9.00
N ALA A 56 0.40 -5.07 -9.96
CA ALA A 56 1.04 -3.76 -9.80
C ALA A 56 0.05 -2.64 -9.42
N GLY A 57 -1.23 -2.77 -9.79
CA GLY A 57 -2.28 -1.81 -9.48
C GLY A 57 -2.83 -1.89 -8.04
N MET A 58 -2.40 -2.86 -7.22
CA MET A 58 -2.87 -2.97 -5.83
C MET A 58 -2.18 -1.95 -4.93
N THR A 59 -2.95 -0.99 -4.44
CA THR A 59 -2.47 0.15 -3.63
C THR A 59 -2.62 -0.02 -2.12
N ASN A 60 -3.05 -1.20 -1.65
CA ASN A 60 -3.21 -1.46 -0.22
C ASN A 60 -1.87 -1.31 0.50
N VAL A 61 -1.84 -0.55 1.60
CA VAL A 61 -0.63 -0.29 2.36
C VAL A 61 -0.36 -1.45 3.31
N VAL A 62 0.83 -2.03 3.21
CA VAL A 62 1.30 -3.13 4.05
C VAL A 62 2.63 -2.76 4.72
N TYR A 63 2.84 -3.32 5.91
CA TYR A 63 4.07 -3.14 6.69
C TYR A 63 4.90 -4.41 6.60
N VAL A 64 6.01 -4.33 5.89
CA VAL A 64 6.84 -5.51 5.60
C VAL A 64 8.06 -5.51 6.52
N PRO A 65 8.35 -6.62 7.23
CA PRO A 65 9.55 -6.71 8.06
C PRO A 65 10.83 -6.76 7.18
N PRO A 66 11.97 -6.30 7.71
CA PRO A 66 13.25 -6.45 7.02
C PRO A 66 13.61 -7.92 6.90
N PRO A 67 14.49 -8.27 5.94
CA PRO A 67 15.03 -9.62 5.83
C PRO A 67 15.66 -10.06 7.16
N PRO A 68 15.54 -11.34 7.54
CA PRO A 68 16.10 -11.84 8.79
C PRO A 68 17.61 -11.59 8.84
N GLN A 69 18.05 -10.81 9.82
CA GLN A 69 19.47 -10.48 9.99
C GLN A 69 20.15 -11.47 10.94
N PRO A 70 21.28 -12.07 10.55
CA PRO A 70 22.13 -12.79 11.48
C PRO A 70 22.59 -11.83 12.58
N PHE A 71 22.44 -12.24 13.85
CA PHE A 71 22.87 -11.46 15.01
C PHE A 71 22.08 -10.17 15.28
N ALA A 72 20.81 -10.12 14.89
CA ALA A 72 19.92 -9.06 15.35
C ALA A 72 19.90 -9.01 16.89
N ASP A 73 19.98 -7.80 17.46
CA ASP A 73 19.88 -7.58 18.90
C ASP A 73 18.53 -8.12 19.40
N PRO A 74 18.50 -9.07 20.36
CA PRO A 74 17.26 -9.64 20.90
C PRO A 74 16.29 -8.60 21.47
N ASN A 75 16.81 -7.43 21.87
CA ASN A 75 16.03 -6.35 22.48
C ASN A 75 15.70 -5.22 21.50
N ALA A 76 16.17 -5.28 20.24
CA ALA A 76 15.82 -4.26 19.25
C ALA A 76 14.37 -4.41 18.78
N LYS A 77 13.68 -3.29 18.63
CA LYS A 77 12.33 -3.25 18.05
C LYS A 77 12.34 -3.82 16.64
N LYS A 78 11.29 -4.57 16.29
CA LYS A 78 11.13 -5.09 14.93
C LYS A 78 10.76 -3.94 14.01
N LYS A 79 11.63 -3.65 13.05
CA LYS A 79 11.38 -2.60 12.06
C LYS A 79 10.39 -3.09 11.00
N TYR A 80 9.55 -2.22 10.47
CA TYR A 80 8.70 -2.53 9.32
C TYR A 80 8.72 -1.37 8.33
N THR A 81 8.86 -1.68 7.06
CA THR A 81 8.81 -0.68 6.00
C THR A 81 7.38 -0.57 5.47
N GLU A 82 6.88 0.65 5.40
CA GLU A 82 5.59 0.95 4.77
C GLU A 82 5.71 0.92 3.25
N THR A 83 4.85 0.15 2.59
CA THR A 83 4.86 0.08 1.13
C THR A 83 3.50 -0.37 0.58
N ALA A 84 3.20 -0.02 -0.67
CA ALA A 84 2.02 -0.55 -1.36
C ALA A 84 2.24 -2.03 -1.72
N PHE A 85 1.27 -2.89 -1.41
CA PHE A 85 1.37 -4.34 -1.60
C PHE A 85 1.76 -4.72 -3.03
N GLY A 86 1.08 -4.15 -4.04
CA GLY A 86 1.38 -4.40 -5.45
C GLY A 86 2.81 -3.98 -5.82
N ALA A 87 3.24 -2.80 -5.36
CA ALA A 87 4.59 -2.30 -5.60
C ALA A 87 5.66 -3.19 -4.92
N HIS A 88 5.39 -3.66 -3.70
CA HIS A 88 6.28 -4.55 -2.98
C HIS A 88 6.42 -5.91 -3.68
N VAL A 89 5.31 -6.53 -4.07
CA VAL A 89 5.28 -7.81 -4.79
C VAL A 89 6.08 -7.72 -6.09
N VAL A 90 5.89 -6.65 -6.87
CA VAL A 90 6.63 -6.42 -8.12
C VAL A 90 8.12 -6.17 -7.85
N SER A 91 8.46 -5.40 -6.81
CA SER A 91 9.85 -5.16 -6.40
C SER A 91 10.56 -6.47 -6.02
N GLN A 92 9.92 -7.32 -5.23
CA GLN A 92 10.44 -8.64 -4.86
C GLN A 92 10.60 -9.55 -6.08
N ALA A 93 9.63 -9.56 -7.00
CA ALA A 93 9.74 -10.33 -8.24
C ALA A 93 10.91 -9.87 -9.12
N ARG A 94 11.13 -8.55 -9.21
CA ARG A 94 12.28 -7.97 -9.92
C ARG A 94 13.61 -8.35 -9.26
N SER A 95 13.66 -8.31 -7.93
CA SER A 95 14.82 -8.73 -7.14
C SER A 95 15.12 -10.23 -7.34
N LEU A 96 14.09 -11.08 -7.34
CA LEU A 96 14.21 -12.51 -7.61
C LEU A 96 14.78 -12.77 -9.02
N LEU A 97 14.28 -12.06 -10.04
CA LEU A 97 14.80 -12.14 -11.40
C LEU A 97 16.27 -11.73 -11.47
N GLY A 98 16.62 -10.57 -10.91
CA GLY A 98 17.99 -10.06 -10.91
C GLY A 98 18.97 -10.98 -10.20
N SER A 99 18.61 -11.44 -8.99
CA SER A 99 19.45 -12.34 -8.18
C SER A 99 19.62 -13.72 -8.82
N THR A 100 18.58 -14.25 -9.48
CA THR A 100 18.66 -15.52 -10.21
C THR A 100 19.63 -15.42 -11.39
N LEU A 101 19.46 -14.41 -12.24
CA LEU A 101 20.33 -14.20 -13.40
C LEU A 101 21.79 -13.94 -12.99
N PHE A 102 21.99 -13.12 -11.95
CA PHE A 102 23.31 -12.86 -11.39
C PHE A 102 23.95 -14.14 -10.82
N GLY A 103 23.20 -14.95 -10.07
CA GLY A 103 23.67 -16.21 -9.51
C GLY A 103 24.11 -17.20 -10.59
N ILE A 104 23.36 -17.30 -11.69
CA ILE A 104 23.72 -18.12 -12.86
C ILE A 104 25.00 -17.58 -13.49
N ALA A 105 25.06 -16.27 -13.79
CA ALA A 105 26.23 -15.64 -14.41
C ALA A 105 27.50 -15.82 -13.55
N LEU A 106 27.38 -15.64 -12.23
CA LEU A 106 28.48 -15.85 -11.29
C LEU A 106 28.93 -17.31 -11.24
N THR A 107 27.99 -18.26 -11.20
CA THR A 107 28.32 -19.70 -11.16
C THR A 107 29.02 -20.13 -12.45
N VAL A 108 28.48 -19.73 -13.60
CA VAL A 108 29.08 -19.97 -14.92
C VAL A 108 30.46 -19.30 -14.99
N GLY A 109 30.57 -18.04 -14.60
CA GLY A 109 31.83 -17.30 -14.59
C GLY A 109 32.91 -17.97 -13.74
N LEU A 110 32.59 -18.36 -12.50
CA LEU A 110 33.52 -19.07 -11.61
C LEU A 110 33.92 -20.44 -12.14
N HIS A 111 32.99 -21.15 -12.78
CA HIS A 111 33.26 -22.44 -13.42
C HIS A 111 34.26 -22.29 -14.58
N TYR A 112 34.06 -21.33 -15.48
CA TYR A 112 34.98 -21.12 -16.62
C TYR A 112 36.30 -20.44 -16.22
N TYR A 113 36.28 -19.54 -15.24
CA TYR A 113 37.46 -18.79 -14.81
C TYR A 113 38.36 -19.58 -13.85
N LYS A 114 37.78 -20.34 -12.91
CA LYS A 114 38.52 -21.08 -11.86
C LYS A 114 38.35 -22.59 -11.92
N GLY A 115 37.66 -23.15 -12.91
CA GLY A 115 37.41 -24.59 -13.01
C GLY A 115 36.52 -25.15 -11.91
N MET A 116 35.72 -24.31 -11.26
CA MET A 116 34.97 -24.69 -10.04
C MET A 116 33.71 -25.52 -10.34
N ILE A 117 33.91 -26.81 -10.63
CA ILE A 117 32.85 -27.81 -10.89
C ILE A 117 31.88 -27.95 -9.71
N THR A 118 32.40 -27.91 -8.47
CA THR A 118 31.61 -28.09 -7.26
C THR A 118 30.47 -27.06 -7.15
N GLY A 119 30.69 -25.83 -7.61
CA GLY A 119 29.64 -24.79 -7.62
C GLY A 119 28.49 -25.13 -8.56
N VAL A 120 28.81 -25.64 -9.75
CA VAL A 120 27.82 -26.12 -10.74
C VAL A 120 27.00 -27.27 -10.16
N ALA A 121 27.66 -28.25 -9.54
CA ALA A 121 26.98 -29.39 -8.92
C ALA A 121 26.03 -28.98 -7.79
N ILE A 122 26.49 -28.10 -6.88
CA ILE A 122 25.64 -27.59 -5.79
C ILE A 122 24.44 -26.85 -6.38
N GLN A 123 24.64 -25.94 -7.32
CA GLN A 123 23.55 -25.12 -7.88
C GLN A 123 22.58 -25.91 -8.76
N THR A 124 23.03 -27.03 -9.34
CA THR A 124 22.15 -27.98 -10.05
C THR A 124 21.06 -28.53 -9.11
N ILE A 125 21.37 -28.75 -7.84
CA ILE A 125 20.40 -29.26 -6.87
C ILE A 125 19.76 -28.12 -6.07
N MET A 126 20.54 -27.12 -5.64
CA MET A 126 20.07 -26.08 -4.74
C MET A 126 19.22 -25.01 -5.41
N ALA A 127 19.41 -24.72 -6.71
CA ALA A 127 18.65 -23.65 -7.35
C ALA A 127 17.12 -23.92 -7.36
N PRO A 128 16.63 -25.13 -7.70
CA PRO A 128 15.20 -25.46 -7.57
C PRO A 128 14.67 -25.32 -6.14
N PHE A 129 15.42 -25.81 -5.13
CA PHE A 129 15.02 -25.70 -3.73
C PHE A 129 14.94 -24.24 -3.27
N ASN A 130 15.94 -23.43 -3.61
CA ASN A 130 15.94 -22.00 -3.32
C ASN A 130 14.71 -21.31 -3.93
N LEU A 131 14.32 -21.73 -5.12
CA LEU A 131 13.20 -21.14 -5.84
C LEU A 131 11.85 -21.55 -5.24
N ILE A 132 11.65 -22.82 -4.89
CA ILE A 132 10.41 -23.32 -4.26
C ILE A 132 10.22 -22.79 -2.83
N GLU A 133 11.32 -22.52 -2.13
CA GLU A 133 11.29 -21.87 -0.81
C GLU A 133 10.97 -20.38 -0.87
N ASN A 134 11.09 -19.75 -2.05
CA ASN A 134 10.72 -18.34 -2.20
C ASN A 134 9.21 -18.18 -1.96
N PRO A 135 8.76 -17.27 -1.07
CA PRO A 135 7.35 -17.16 -0.70
C PRO A 135 6.42 -16.90 -1.89
N ILE A 136 6.86 -16.07 -2.84
CA ILE A 136 6.06 -15.71 -4.02
C ILE A 136 5.90 -16.92 -4.93
N VAL A 137 7.00 -17.62 -5.21
CA VAL A 137 6.97 -18.81 -6.07
C VAL A 137 6.14 -19.91 -5.41
N ASN A 138 6.30 -20.10 -4.11
CA ASN A 138 5.54 -21.09 -3.36
C ASN A 138 4.04 -20.81 -3.44
N ALA A 139 3.64 -19.56 -3.20
CA ALA A 139 2.25 -19.12 -3.28
C ALA A 139 1.64 -19.29 -4.68
N LEU A 140 2.42 -19.04 -5.74
CA LEU A 140 1.97 -19.18 -7.12
C LEU A 140 1.90 -20.63 -7.62
N LEU A 141 2.85 -21.49 -7.23
CA LEU A 141 2.93 -22.86 -7.75
C LEU A 141 2.16 -23.87 -6.90
N PHE A 142 2.06 -23.65 -5.59
CA PHE A 142 1.48 -24.59 -4.64
C PHE A 142 0.35 -23.98 -3.80
N GLY A 143 0.21 -22.66 -3.79
CA GLY A 143 -0.86 -21.94 -3.10
C GLY A 143 -2.02 -21.55 -4.03
N ASN A 144 -2.90 -20.68 -3.52
CA ASN A 144 -4.05 -20.15 -4.25
C ASN A 144 -3.73 -18.81 -4.95
N GLY A 145 -2.48 -18.60 -5.36
CA GLY A 145 -2.00 -17.33 -5.91
C GLY A 145 -1.47 -16.37 -4.86
N ILE A 146 -1.26 -15.11 -5.26
CA ILE A 146 -0.76 -14.06 -4.36
C ILE A 146 -1.95 -13.24 -3.87
N ARG A 147 -2.27 -13.37 -2.58
CA ARG A 147 -3.37 -12.66 -1.93
C ARG A 147 -2.85 -12.01 -0.65
N GLU A 148 -3.35 -10.82 -0.33
CA GLU A 148 -2.94 -10.06 0.86
C GLU A 148 -3.27 -10.81 2.16
N GLU A 149 -4.37 -11.58 2.16
CA GLU A 149 -4.82 -12.39 3.30
C GLU A 149 -3.84 -13.52 3.68
N ASP A 150 -2.99 -13.96 2.75
CA ASP A 150 -2.07 -15.08 2.96
C ASP A 150 -0.76 -14.67 3.67
N LYS A 151 -0.52 -13.37 3.85
CA LYS A 151 0.65 -12.79 4.56
C LYS A 151 1.99 -13.40 4.16
N ILE A 152 2.22 -13.48 2.86
CA ILE A 152 3.35 -14.22 2.27
C ILE A 152 4.73 -13.65 2.65
N PHE A 153 4.80 -12.40 3.09
CA PHE A 153 6.02 -11.72 3.52
C PHE A 153 6.08 -11.50 5.04
N GLU A 154 5.19 -12.16 5.81
CA GLU A 154 5.00 -11.89 7.24
C GLU A 154 4.62 -10.41 7.48
N GLU A 155 3.95 -9.80 6.50
CA GLU A 155 3.49 -8.42 6.54
C GLU A 155 2.34 -8.23 7.54
N LYS A 156 2.28 -7.02 8.09
CA LYS A 156 1.21 -6.58 8.98
C LYS A 156 0.33 -5.57 8.27
N THR A 157 -0.94 -5.53 8.66
CA THR A 157 -1.82 -4.39 8.39
C THR A 157 -1.65 -3.32 9.48
N ALA A 158 -2.17 -2.12 9.26
CA ALA A 158 -2.03 -1.01 10.23
C ALA A 158 -2.54 -1.38 11.63
N ASN A 159 -3.58 -2.20 11.70
CA ASN A 159 -4.22 -2.63 12.95
C ASN A 159 -3.46 -3.75 13.68
N GLU A 160 -2.42 -4.33 13.07
CA GLU A 160 -1.65 -5.46 13.62
C GLU A 160 -0.26 -5.04 14.12
N LEU A 161 0.09 -3.77 13.90
CA LEU A 161 1.27 -3.16 14.49
C LEU A 161 1.11 -3.06 16.01
N THR A 162 2.13 -3.46 16.75
CA THR A 162 2.19 -3.36 18.21
C THR A 162 3.17 -2.27 18.64
N ALA A 163 3.17 -1.91 19.93
CA ALA A 163 4.11 -0.92 20.48
C ALA A 163 5.60 -1.32 20.37
N ASP A 164 5.86 -2.61 20.11
CA ASP A 164 7.19 -3.19 19.92
C ASP A 164 7.66 -3.15 18.45
N ASP A 165 6.78 -2.73 17.53
CA ASP A 165 7.10 -2.56 16.12
C ASP A 165 7.51 -1.09 15.84
N GLU A 166 8.56 -0.90 15.07
CA GLU A 166 9.06 0.41 14.64
C GLU A 166 8.80 0.55 13.13
N VAL A 167 7.93 1.46 12.71
CA VAL A 167 7.72 1.70 11.28
C VAL A 167 8.85 2.61 10.77
N VAL A 168 9.43 2.25 9.63
CA VAL A 168 10.50 3.01 8.98
C VAL A 168 10.16 3.31 7.52
N ASP A 169 10.72 4.39 6.99
CA ASP A 169 10.62 4.74 5.58
C ASP A 169 11.58 3.87 4.75
N ASP A 170 11.53 4.00 3.41
CA ASP A 170 12.44 3.33 2.48
C ASP A 170 13.94 3.65 2.71
N LYS A 171 14.25 4.68 3.52
CA LYS A 171 15.62 5.09 3.88
C LYS A 171 16.03 4.58 5.27
N GLY A 172 15.16 3.85 5.97
CA GLY A 172 15.40 3.32 7.30
C GLY A 172 15.28 4.34 8.42
N ASN A 173 14.72 5.53 8.14
CA ASN A 173 14.39 6.50 9.17
C ASN A 173 13.09 6.07 9.85
N PRO A 174 12.99 6.20 11.19
CA PRO A 174 11.74 5.94 11.89
C PRO A 174 10.66 6.88 11.35
N VAL A 175 9.62 6.29 10.77
CA VAL A 175 8.38 6.97 10.46
C VAL A 175 7.60 6.96 11.76
N VAL A 176 7.56 8.12 12.41
CA VAL A 176 6.68 8.31 13.57
C VAL A 176 5.24 8.25 13.06
N ARG A 177 4.68 7.03 13.03
CA ARG A 177 3.23 6.89 13.09
C ARG A 177 2.84 7.18 14.52
N ASN A 178 1.98 8.19 14.70
CA ASN A 178 1.23 8.32 15.94
C ASN A 178 0.31 7.11 16.06
N LEU A 179 0.84 5.99 16.58
CA LEU A 179 0.06 4.89 17.11
C LEU A 179 -0.51 5.37 18.46
N THR A 180 -1.56 6.17 18.40
CA THR A 180 -2.44 6.44 19.54
C THR A 180 -3.86 6.36 19.01
N ASN A 181 -4.76 5.53 19.51
CA ASN A 181 -4.95 5.07 20.91
C ASN A 181 -3.89 4.06 21.40
N THR A 182 -3.03 4.34 22.39
CA THR A 182 -3.35 4.76 23.76
C THR A 182 -2.10 5.30 24.49
N SER A 183 -2.30 6.31 25.35
CA SER A 183 -1.43 6.78 26.46
C SER A 183 -0.15 7.58 26.15
N ASN A 184 -0.29 8.91 26.31
CA ASN A 184 0.59 9.83 27.05
C ASN A 184 2.10 9.84 26.75
N ASN A 185 2.63 10.95 26.21
CA ASN A 185 2.95 12.10 27.05
C ASN A 185 3.36 13.35 26.25
N ALA A 186 2.60 14.42 26.49
CA ALA A 186 3.01 15.81 26.64
C ALA A 186 4.32 16.29 25.98
N SER A 187 4.16 17.13 24.97
CA SER A 187 4.77 18.47 25.03
C SER A 187 3.66 19.52 24.98
N ALA A 188 3.83 20.53 25.82
CA ALA A 188 2.78 21.39 26.33
C ALA A 188 2.19 22.36 25.30
N GLY A 189 0.88 22.52 25.37
CA GLY A 189 0.12 23.57 24.71
C GLY A 189 -1.37 23.32 24.91
N SER A 190 -1.97 24.02 25.86
CA SER A 190 -3.40 24.01 26.16
C SER A 190 -4.25 24.17 24.90
N ASP A 191 -5.19 23.26 24.64
CA ASP A 191 -6.56 23.65 24.27
C ASP A 191 -7.47 22.43 24.09
N SER A 192 -8.70 22.57 24.55
CA SER A 192 -9.83 21.62 24.45
C SER A 192 -10.30 21.33 23.01
N GLY A 193 -9.44 21.50 21.99
CA GLY A 193 -9.75 21.34 20.57
C GLY A 193 -9.17 20.08 19.92
N ASN A 194 -8.32 19.32 20.61
CA ASN A 194 -7.61 18.18 20.00
C ASN A 194 -8.46 16.90 19.82
N ASP A 195 -9.57 16.75 20.56
CA ASP A 195 -10.42 15.54 20.48
C ASP A 195 -11.32 15.55 19.23
N PHE A 196 -11.85 16.71 18.85
CA PHE A 196 -12.73 16.81 17.69
C PHE A 196 -11.95 16.80 16.36
N GLU A 197 -10.75 17.40 16.35
CA GLU A 197 -9.85 17.34 15.20
C GLU A 197 -9.42 15.90 14.91
N SER A 198 -9.06 15.13 15.94
CA SER A 198 -8.73 13.71 15.76
C SER A 198 -9.92 12.92 15.23
N ILE A 199 -11.13 13.12 15.77
CA ILE A 199 -12.33 12.42 15.26
C ILE A 199 -12.58 12.72 13.77
N LEU A 200 -12.36 13.97 13.33
CA LEU A 200 -12.49 14.34 11.92
C LEU A 200 -11.47 13.63 11.03
N LEU A 201 -10.21 13.62 11.45
CA LEU A 201 -9.11 12.99 10.71
C LEU A 201 -9.26 11.46 10.69
N ASP A 202 -9.61 10.84 11.82
CA ASP A 202 -9.88 9.40 11.93
C ASP A 202 -11.03 8.98 11.00
N THR A 203 -12.08 9.81 10.90
CA THR A 203 -13.21 9.54 10.01
C THR A 203 -12.81 9.64 8.54
N TRP A 204 -11.93 10.59 8.20
CA TRP A 204 -11.37 10.72 6.86
C TRP A 204 -10.50 9.52 6.49
N ASP A 205 -9.58 9.14 7.37
CA ASP A 205 -8.60 8.07 7.17
C ASP A 205 -9.28 6.70 7.03
N ALA A 206 -10.45 6.51 7.65
CA ALA A 206 -11.26 5.31 7.48
C ALA A 206 -11.84 5.15 6.05
N GLY A 207 -11.90 6.23 5.25
CA GLY A 207 -12.28 6.22 3.84
C GLY A 207 -13.63 5.54 3.58
N VAL A 208 -13.67 4.62 2.63
CA VAL A 208 -14.90 3.90 2.23
C VAL A 208 -15.49 3.00 3.34
N LYS A 209 -14.74 2.76 4.43
CA LYS A 209 -15.19 1.99 5.60
C LYS A 209 -15.54 2.87 6.79
N ALA A 210 -15.54 4.20 6.63
CA ALA A 210 -15.82 5.13 7.70
C ALA A 210 -17.20 4.89 8.33
N ASP A 211 -17.22 4.70 9.65
CA ASP A 211 -18.44 4.76 10.45
C ASP A 211 -18.66 6.20 10.90
N LEU A 212 -19.72 6.83 10.38
CA LEU A 212 -20.04 8.22 10.66
C LEU A 212 -20.62 8.43 12.07
N SER A 213 -20.95 7.36 12.82
CA SER A 213 -21.63 7.45 14.11
C SER A 213 -20.83 8.29 15.12
N ASN A 214 -19.53 8.00 15.27
CA ASN A 214 -18.66 8.72 16.20
C ASN A 214 -18.53 10.21 15.82
N LEU A 215 -18.34 10.50 14.53
CA LEU A 215 -18.28 11.88 14.05
C LEU A 215 -19.60 12.62 14.30
N MET A 216 -20.73 11.99 14.01
CA MET A 216 -22.05 12.61 14.17
C MET A 216 -22.43 12.81 15.64
N GLU A 217 -22.00 11.93 16.55
CA GLU A 217 -22.16 12.12 18.00
C GLU A 217 -21.32 13.29 18.54
N ALA A 218 -20.13 13.49 17.97
CA ALA A 218 -19.21 14.55 18.38
C ALA A 218 -19.54 15.93 17.77
N ILE A 219 -20.28 15.99 16.67
CA ILE A 219 -20.69 17.25 16.04
C ILE A 219 -21.80 17.93 16.84
N THR A 220 -21.58 19.20 17.12
CA THR A 220 -22.48 20.11 17.81
C THR A 220 -22.59 21.43 17.04
N LYS A 221 -23.57 22.26 17.40
CA LYS A 221 -23.71 23.62 16.86
C LYS A 221 -22.46 24.50 17.05
N LYS A 222 -21.61 24.20 18.04
CA LYS A 222 -20.39 24.98 18.33
C LYS A 222 -19.19 24.60 17.44
N ASN A 223 -19.10 23.35 16.99
CA ASN A 223 -17.95 22.82 16.24
C ASN A 223 -18.29 22.33 14.82
N CYS A 224 -19.54 22.46 14.36
CA CYS A 224 -19.96 22.07 13.01
C CYS A 224 -19.21 22.79 11.86
N ASN A 225 -18.53 23.89 12.17
CA ASN A 225 -17.67 24.67 11.26
C ASN A 225 -16.18 24.65 11.67
N PHE A 226 -15.78 23.71 12.54
CA PHE A 226 -14.38 23.54 12.91
C PHE A 226 -13.52 23.34 11.66
N GLN A 227 -12.31 23.87 11.68
CA GLN A 227 -11.32 23.73 10.62
C GLN A 227 -10.09 23.06 11.20
N THR A 228 -9.63 21.96 10.59
CA THR A 228 -8.36 21.32 10.98
C THR A 228 -7.21 22.31 10.84
N LYS A 229 -6.17 22.18 11.67
CA LYS A 229 -5.09 23.17 11.74
C LYS A 229 -4.22 23.19 10.48
N GLU A 230 -3.96 22.02 9.90
CA GLU A 230 -3.02 21.89 8.79
C GLU A 230 -3.63 22.29 7.45
N ASP A 231 -4.84 21.78 7.17
CA ASP A 231 -5.47 21.88 5.85
C ASP A 231 -6.83 22.59 5.87
N HIS A 232 -7.30 23.02 7.04
CA HIS A 232 -8.56 23.74 7.21
C HIS A 232 -9.81 22.96 6.78
N TRP A 233 -9.78 21.65 6.89
CA TRP A 233 -10.91 20.79 6.56
C TRP A 233 -12.06 20.97 7.54
N THR A 234 -13.28 21.06 7.01
CA THR A 234 -14.52 21.12 7.80
C THR A 234 -15.23 19.77 7.83
N PRO A 235 -16.09 19.50 8.82
CA PRO A 235 -16.90 18.29 8.85
C PRO A 235 -17.67 18.06 7.55
N ILE A 236 -18.22 19.12 6.94
CA ILE A 236 -18.95 18.99 5.66
C ILE A 236 -18.01 18.61 4.51
N MET A 237 -16.77 19.12 4.46
CA MET A 237 -15.79 18.73 3.42
C MET A 237 -15.45 17.24 3.52
N ILE A 238 -15.15 16.76 4.73
CA ILE A 238 -14.88 15.34 5.01
C ILE A 238 -16.04 14.48 4.54
N LEU A 239 -17.26 14.78 4.98
CA LEU A 239 -18.47 14.07 4.56
C LEU A 239 -18.71 14.14 3.04
N SER A 240 -18.28 15.23 2.39
CA SER A 240 -18.43 15.42 0.94
C SER A 240 -17.41 14.60 0.15
N GLY A 241 -16.21 14.35 0.68
CA GLY A 241 -15.22 13.47 0.07
C GLY A 241 -15.47 11.98 0.34
N LEU A 242 -16.09 11.63 1.47
CA LEU A 242 -16.35 10.24 1.86
C LEU A 242 -17.54 9.64 1.10
N CYS A 243 -17.24 8.73 0.18
CA CYS A 243 -18.22 7.96 -0.59
C CYS A 243 -18.80 6.78 0.22
N VAL A 244 -19.38 7.06 1.39
CA VAL A 244 -19.99 6.06 2.28
C VAL A 244 -21.51 6.21 2.33
N SER A 245 -22.20 5.10 2.61
CA SER A 245 -23.64 5.12 2.84
C SER A 245 -23.97 6.00 4.04
N GLY A 246 -24.81 7.02 3.84
CA GLY A 246 -25.22 7.93 4.92
C GLY A 246 -24.54 9.30 4.90
N SER A 247 -23.56 9.54 4.02
CA SER A 247 -22.93 10.87 3.86
C SER A 247 -23.95 11.97 3.57
N ALA A 248 -24.95 11.73 2.70
CA ALA A 248 -26.01 12.72 2.44
C ALA A 248 -26.87 13.04 3.68
N SER A 249 -27.21 12.03 4.50
CA SER A 249 -27.93 12.28 5.76
C SER A 249 -27.06 13.00 6.79
N ALA A 250 -25.78 12.68 6.87
CA ALA A 250 -24.83 13.35 7.75
C ALA A 250 -24.67 14.83 7.34
N ILE A 251 -24.47 15.12 6.05
CA ILE A 251 -24.38 16.50 5.52
C ILE A 251 -25.63 17.31 5.87
N ARG A 252 -26.83 16.72 5.75
CA ARG A 252 -28.08 17.38 6.18
C ARG A 252 -28.06 17.75 7.66
N GLN A 253 -27.73 16.80 8.52
CA GLN A 253 -27.68 17.02 9.96
C GLN A 253 -26.65 18.09 10.33
N VAL A 254 -25.46 18.06 9.73
CA VAL A 254 -24.43 19.08 9.98
C VAL A 254 -24.90 20.46 9.51
N LYS A 255 -25.61 20.56 8.38
CA LYS A 255 -26.23 21.81 7.92
C LYS A 255 -27.33 22.32 8.86
N GLU A 256 -28.17 21.43 9.40
CA GLU A 256 -29.19 21.79 10.40
C GLU A 256 -28.57 22.34 11.69
N LEU A 257 -27.37 21.87 12.05
CA LEU A 257 -26.57 22.40 13.16
C LEU A 257 -25.89 23.73 12.84
N GLY A 258 -25.94 24.21 11.60
CA GLY A 258 -25.33 25.46 11.14
C GLY A 258 -24.01 25.30 10.40
N GLY A 259 -23.69 24.09 9.94
CA GLY A 259 -22.52 23.82 9.11
C GLY A 259 -22.60 24.54 7.77
N ASN A 260 -21.50 25.20 7.40
CA ASN A 260 -21.41 26.09 6.26
C ASN A 260 -20.53 25.46 5.14
N PRO A 261 -21.12 24.96 4.06
CA PRO A 261 -20.37 24.37 2.95
C PRO A 261 -19.58 25.39 2.11
N ALA A 262 -19.77 26.70 2.37
CA ALA A 262 -19.05 27.78 1.70
C ALA A 262 -17.64 28.01 2.25
N ILE A 263 -17.31 27.46 3.42
CA ILE A 263 -15.95 27.47 3.94
C ILE A 263 -15.05 26.76 2.93
N VAL A 264 -13.82 27.26 2.78
CA VAL A 264 -12.80 26.69 1.90
C VAL A 264 -11.63 26.16 2.72
N ASP A 265 -11.03 25.08 2.25
CA ASP A 265 -9.82 24.53 2.82
C ASP A 265 -8.59 25.35 2.41
N LYS A 266 -7.40 24.86 2.77
CA LYS A 266 -6.14 25.51 2.43
C LYS A 266 -5.95 25.73 0.94
N GLU A 267 -6.47 24.86 0.08
CA GLU A 267 -6.35 24.94 -1.39
C GLU A 267 -7.50 25.70 -2.06
N GLY A 268 -8.38 26.30 -1.26
CA GLY A 268 -9.53 27.05 -1.75
C GLY A 268 -10.70 26.16 -2.14
N TRP A 269 -10.68 24.88 -1.76
CA TRP A 269 -11.75 23.95 -2.07
C TRP A 269 -12.88 24.10 -1.07
N ASN A 270 -14.09 24.35 -1.59
CA ASN A 270 -15.34 24.24 -0.82
C ASN A 270 -15.86 22.80 -0.84
N ALA A 271 -16.93 22.51 -0.10
CA ALA A 271 -17.52 21.17 -0.03
C ALA A 271 -17.93 20.58 -1.40
N LEU A 272 -18.29 21.41 -2.38
CA LEU A 272 -18.63 20.94 -3.72
C LEU A 272 -17.39 20.48 -4.50
N HIS A 273 -16.23 21.13 -4.34
CA HIS A 273 -14.96 20.65 -4.91
C HIS A 273 -14.60 19.27 -4.36
N TRP A 274 -14.77 19.06 -3.05
CA TRP A 274 -14.54 17.76 -2.41
C TRP A 274 -15.43 16.66 -3.01
N SER A 275 -16.75 16.91 -3.15
CA SER A 275 -17.64 15.95 -3.81
C SER A 275 -17.33 15.75 -5.30
N ALA A 276 -16.83 16.78 -5.98
CA ALA A 276 -16.44 16.74 -7.39
C ALA A 276 -15.21 15.87 -7.64
N PHE A 277 -14.19 16.05 -6.81
CA PHE A 277 -12.92 15.33 -6.93
C PHE A 277 -13.09 13.85 -6.58
N HIS A 278 -13.82 13.54 -5.52
CA HIS A 278 -14.03 12.16 -5.05
C HIS A 278 -15.20 11.43 -5.71
N GLY A 279 -15.97 12.08 -6.60
CA GLY A 279 -17.10 11.45 -7.29
C GLY A 279 -18.30 11.16 -6.39
N ASN A 280 -18.44 11.88 -5.27
CA ASN A 280 -19.52 11.66 -4.31
C ASN A 280 -20.84 12.28 -4.79
N ALA A 281 -21.58 11.53 -5.60
CA ALA A 281 -22.86 11.95 -6.15
C ALA A 281 -23.92 12.27 -5.07
N ASP A 282 -23.88 11.59 -3.94
CA ASP A 282 -24.85 11.80 -2.85
C ASP A 282 -24.63 13.13 -2.14
N ALA A 283 -23.37 13.46 -1.82
CA ALA A 283 -23.00 14.77 -1.29
C ALA A 283 -23.30 15.88 -2.30
N ALA A 284 -22.97 15.66 -3.58
CA ALA A 284 -23.28 16.59 -4.66
C ALA A 284 -24.78 16.90 -4.74
N ARG A 285 -25.66 15.89 -4.65
CA ARG A 285 -27.12 16.08 -4.66
C ARG A 285 -27.61 16.89 -3.47
N GLU A 286 -27.04 16.69 -2.29
CA GLU A 286 -27.46 17.40 -1.09
C GLU A 286 -27.01 18.87 -1.10
N LEU A 287 -25.81 19.14 -1.63
CA LEU A 287 -25.21 20.47 -1.63
C LEU A 287 -25.55 21.31 -2.87
N ARG A 288 -26.07 20.71 -3.96
CA ARG A 288 -26.31 21.40 -5.25
C ARG A 288 -27.21 22.63 -5.19
N LYS A 289 -28.05 22.75 -4.15
CA LYS A 289 -28.93 23.92 -3.95
C LYS A 289 -28.13 25.21 -3.70
N GLU A 290 -26.86 25.09 -3.30
CA GLU A 290 -25.97 26.22 -3.06
C GLU A 290 -25.23 26.63 -4.32
N THR A 291 -25.99 27.01 -5.34
CA THR A 291 -25.47 27.24 -6.71
C THR A 291 -24.39 28.32 -6.81
N LYS A 292 -24.28 29.21 -5.81
CA LYS A 292 -23.20 30.19 -5.72
C LYS A 292 -21.83 29.52 -5.52
N LEU A 293 -21.79 28.37 -4.84
CA LEU A 293 -20.56 27.64 -4.56
C LEU A 293 -19.98 26.95 -5.80
N LEU A 294 -20.83 26.66 -6.80
CA LEU A 294 -20.42 26.10 -8.09
C LEU A 294 -19.60 27.07 -8.96
N ALA A 295 -19.61 28.37 -8.63
CA ALA A 295 -18.83 29.39 -9.33
C ALA A 295 -17.52 29.76 -8.62
N VAL A 296 -17.27 29.23 -7.41
CA VAL A 296 -16.03 29.47 -6.67
C VAL A 296 -14.91 28.72 -7.37
N LYS A 297 -13.77 29.37 -7.55
CA LYS A 297 -12.55 28.78 -8.12
C LYS A 297 -11.57 28.46 -7.00
N ASP A 298 -10.95 27.30 -7.07
CA ASP A 298 -9.80 26.95 -6.23
C ASP A 298 -8.53 27.74 -6.60
N LYS A 299 -7.42 27.46 -5.92
CA LYS A 299 -6.12 28.08 -6.21
C LYS A 299 -5.57 27.76 -7.60
N GLU A 300 -5.94 26.62 -8.19
CA GLU A 300 -5.58 26.27 -9.56
C GLU A 300 -6.50 26.94 -10.60
N GLY A 301 -7.55 27.63 -10.15
CA GLY A 301 -8.51 28.35 -11.00
C GLY A 301 -9.68 27.49 -11.48
N HIS A 302 -9.84 26.27 -10.97
CA HIS A 302 -10.90 25.34 -11.31
C HIS A 302 -12.13 25.53 -10.43
N THR A 303 -13.31 25.48 -11.04
CA THR A 303 -14.61 25.37 -10.36
C THR A 303 -14.93 23.92 -10.00
N PRO A 304 -15.89 23.63 -9.09
CA PRO A 304 -16.27 22.26 -8.78
C PRO A 304 -16.67 21.43 -10.01
N ILE A 305 -17.32 22.07 -10.99
CA ILE A 305 -17.74 21.38 -12.24
C ILE A 305 -16.52 21.03 -13.09
N GLU A 306 -15.55 21.94 -13.19
CA GLU A 306 -14.30 21.70 -13.91
C GLU A 306 -13.49 20.59 -13.23
N THR A 307 -13.41 20.58 -11.89
CA THR A 307 -12.80 19.49 -11.11
C THR A 307 -13.48 18.16 -11.39
N ALA A 308 -14.83 18.10 -11.34
CA ALA A 308 -15.56 16.85 -11.61
C ALA A 308 -15.26 16.30 -13.02
N ARG A 309 -15.21 17.16 -14.03
CA ARG A 309 -14.87 16.76 -15.41
C ARG A 309 -13.42 16.32 -15.57
N LYS A 310 -12.49 17.02 -14.91
CA LYS A 310 -11.05 16.70 -14.92
C LYS A 310 -10.79 15.30 -14.36
N GLU A 311 -11.50 14.94 -13.28
CA GLU A 311 -11.39 13.63 -12.63
C GLU A 311 -12.29 12.54 -13.24
N GLY A 312 -13.04 12.84 -14.30
CA GLY A 312 -13.93 11.87 -14.96
C GLY A 312 -15.21 11.53 -14.18
N ASN A 313 -15.57 12.34 -13.20
CA ASN A 313 -16.76 12.19 -12.37
C ASN A 313 -18.01 12.80 -13.04
N ASP A 314 -18.36 12.26 -14.22
CA ASP A 314 -19.42 12.79 -15.09
C ASP A 314 -20.79 12.89 -14.40
N GLN A 315 -21.12 11.94 -13.53
CA GLN A 315 -22.38 11.97 -12.78
C GLN A 315 -22.47 13.20 -11.87
N VAL A 316 -21.38 13.57 -11.19
CA VAL A 316 -21.32 14.75 -10.32
C VAL A 316 -21.37 16.03 -11.16
N ALA A 317 -20.64 16.08 -12.27
CA ALA A 317 -20.69 17.21 -13.19
C ALA A 317 -22.13 17.45 -13.70
N GLN A 318 -22.84 16.39 -14.09
CA GLN A 318 -24.23 16.48 -14.54
C GLN A 318 -25.15 17.03 -13.43
N ILE A 319 -25.02 16.53 -12.20
CA ILE A 319 -25.82 17.02 -11.06
C ILE A 319 -25.65 18.53 -10.85
N PHE A 320 -24.43 19.04 -11.02
CA PHE A 320 -24.13 20.46 -10.87
C PHE A 320 -24.63 21.31 -12.05
N GLU A 321 -24.53 20.80 -13.28
CA GLU A 321 -25.08 21.45 -14.46
C GLU A 321 -26.60 21.58 -14.40
N GLU A 322 -27.29 20.52 -13.99
CA GLU A 322 -28.73 20.52 -13.75
C GLU A 322 -29.11 21.61 -12.74
N ALA A 323 -28.38 21.70 -11.62
CA ALA A 323 -28.64 22.71 -10.60
C ALA A 323 -28.42 24.15 -11.10
N LEU A 324 -27.41 24.40 -11.95
CA LEU A 324 -27.21 25.70 -12.59
C LEU A 324 -28.31 26.03 -13.60
N GLY A 325 -28.79 25.02 -14.35
CA GLY A 325 -29.90 25.15 -15.30
C GLY A 325 -31.23 25.48 -14.61
N GLU A 326 -31.53 24.85 -13.48
CA GLU A 326 -32.71 25.13 -12.66
C GLU A 326 -32.68 26.54 -12.06
N SER A 327 -31.52 26.98 -11.55
CA SER A 327 -31.35 28.32 -10.98
C SER A 327 -31.62 29.44 -11.98
N LYS A 328 -31.23 29.25 -13.26
CA LYS A 328 -31.48 30.21 -14.34
C LYS A 328 -32.95 30.28 -14.78
N LYS A 329 -33.74 29.22 -14.54
CA LYS A 329 -35.18 29.19 -14.87
C LYS A 329 -36.07 29.79 -13.76
N SER A 330 -35.53 29.92 -12.55
CA SER A 330 -36.24 30.45 -11.37
C SER A 330 -36.04 31.96 -11.14
N LYS A 331 -35.28 32.64 -12.00
CA LYS A 331 -35.11 34.10 -12.03
C LYS A 331 -35.82 34.68 -13.23
#